data_AF-A0AAV5JTM9-F1
#
_entry.id   AF-A0AAV5JTM9-F1
#
_cell.length_a   1.000
_cell.length_b   1.000
_cell.length_c   1.000
_cell.angle_alpha   90.00
_cell.angle_beta   90.00
_cell.angle_gamma   90.00
#
_symmetry.space_group_name_H-M   'P 1'
#
loop_
_entity.id
_entity.type
_entity.pdbx_description
1 polymer ?
#
loop_
_entity_poly.entity_id
_entity_poly.type
_entity_poly.pdbx_seq_one_letter_code
_entity_poly.pdbx_strand_id
1 'polypeptide(L)'
;MRVEIVDNRPEDETRATLVEDVEEVHIDDKDLSRKTQIGTRLSLEERAELIAFLRANNDVFAWISTDMLGISASVSQHKLSTNPLKKSVA
;
A
#
# COMPACT_ATOMS: atom_id res chain seq x y z
N MET A 1 13.99 -6.66 -17.26
CA MET A 1 13.51 -5.29 -17.04
C MET A 1 13.35 -5.11 -15.53
N ARG A 2 14.31 -4.44 -14.89
CA ARG A 2 14.26 -4.14 -13.45
C ARG A 2 13.43 -2.87 -13.30
N VAL A 3 12.23 -2.99 -12.74
CA VAL A 3 11.42 -1.82 -12.42
C VAL A 3 11.97 -1.28 -11.11
N GLU A 4 12.87 -0.30 -11.22
CA GLU A 4 13.18 0.59 -10.12
C GLU A 4 11.88 1.38 -9.87
N ILE A 5 11.27 1.20 -8.70
CA ILE A 5 10.20 2.10 -8.26
C ILE A 5 10.91 3.41 -7.92
N VAL A 6 11.11 4.27 -8.92
CA VAL A 6 11.47 5.66 -8.70
C VAL A 6 10.23 6.31 -8.13
N ASP A 7 10.26 6.51 -6.82
CA ASP A 7 9.29 7.29 -6.11
C ASP A 7 9.45 8.75 -6.54
N ASN A 8 8.71 9.14 -7.59
CA ASN A 8 8.68 10.49 -8.13
C ASN A 8 7.66 11.37 -7.37
N ARG A 9 7.51 11.16 -6.06
CA ARG A 9 6.75 12.08 -5.21
C ARG A 9 7.48 13.43 -5.24
N PRO A 10 6.83 14.53 -5.67
CA PRO A 10 7.42 15.85 -5.54
C PRO A 10 7.77 16.06 -4.07
N GLU A 11 9.01 16.49 -3.83
CA GLU A 11 9.58 16.77 -2.51
C GLU A 11 9.00 18.07 -1.94
N ASP A 12 7.67 18.19 -1.97
CA ASP A 12 6.94 19.33 -1.44
C ASP A 12 6.73 19.10 0.05
N GLU A 13 7.17 20.08 0.83
CA GLU A 13 7.22 20.15 2.29
C GLU A 13 5.82 20.21 2.90
N THR A 14 5.01 19.20 2.65
CA THR A 14 3.82 18.89 3.43
C THR A 14 3.74 17.38 3.60
N ARG A 15 4.79 16.80 4.20
CA ARG A 15 4.66 15.49 4.85
C ARG A 15 3.40 15.60 5.69
N ALA A 16 2.38 14.80 5.36
CA ALA A 16 1.20 14.66 6.21
C ALA A 16 1.72 14.46 7.63
N THR A 17 1.59 15.48 8.48
CA THR A 17 1.93 15.34 9.88
C THR A 17 0.99 14.26 10.36
N LEU A 18 1.56 13.12 10.78
CA LEU A 18 0.77 12.02 11.27
C LEU A 18 -0.16 12.58 12.34
N VAL A 19 -1.46 12.32 12.17
CA VAL A 19 -2.48 12.82 13.10
C VAL A 19 -2.29 12.20 14.50
N GLU A 20 -1.57 11.09 14.56
CA GLU A 20 -1.20 10.37 15.77
C GLU A 20 0.23 9.81 15.68
N ASP A 21 0.85 9.60 16.85
CA ASP A 21 2.10 8.85 16.94
C ASP A 21 1.85 7.38 16.60
N VAL A 22 2.79 6.76 15.88
CA VAL A 22 2.70 5.38 15.43
C VAL A 22 3.94 4.59 15.84
N GLU A 23 3.78 3.28 16.02
CA GLU A 23 4.87 2.34 16.26
C GLU A 23 4.94 1.28 15.15
N GLU A 24 6.14 0.80 14.87
CA GLU A 24 6.37 -0.26 13.88
C GLU A 24 6.18 -1.65 14.50
N VAL A 25 5.47 -2.52 13.79
CA VAL A 25 5.19 -3.90 14.20
C VAL A 25 5.45 -4.90 13.08
N HIS A 26 6.03 -6.05 13.42
CA HIS A 26 6.24 -7.16 12.50
C HIS A 26 5.01 -8.07 12.43
N ILE A 27 4.55 -8.31 11.20
CA ILE A 27 3.32 -9.07 10.90
C ILE A 27 3.64 -10.48 10.39
N ASP A 28 4.90 -10.77 10.05
CA ASP A 28 5.38 -12.12 9.74
C ASP A 28 6.62 -12.45 10.59
N ASP A 29 6.63 -13.64 11.19
CA ASP A 29 7.78 -14.14 11.94
C ASP A 29 8.87 -14.71 11.01
N LYS A 30 8.52 -15.06 9.77
CA LYS A 30 9.43 -15.64 8.76
C LYS A 30 10.07 -14.57 7.87
N ASP A 31 9.37 -13.48 7.63
CA ASP A 31 9.80 -12.38 6.77
C ASP A 31 9.74 -11.04 7.52
N LEU A 32 10.89 -10.62 8.04
CA LEU A 32 11.01 -9.38 8.80
C LEU A 32 10.76 -8.11 7.96
N SER A 33 10.72 -8.23 6.62
CA SER A 33 10.35 -7.11 5.75
C SER A 33 8.85 -6.80 5.79
N ARG A 34 8.02 -7.77 6.21
CA ARG A 34 6.56 -7.63 6.37
C ARG A 34 6.23 -6.95 7.69
N LYS A 35 6.35 -5.63 7.67
CA LYS A 35 6.08 -4.75 8.81
C LYS A 35 5.09 -3.66 8.46
N THR A 36 4.36 -3.19 9.45
CA THR A 36 3.39 -2.10 9.32
C THR A 36 3.48 -1.16 10.53
N GLN A 37 2.78 -0.04 10.47
CA GLN A 37 2.70 0.93 11.57
C GLN A 37 1.29 0.93 12.16
N ILE A 38 1.19 0.93 13.49
CA ILE A 38 -0.07 1.03 14.23
C ILE A 38 -0.04 2.26 15.15
N GLY A 39 -1.19 2.88 15.40
CA GLY A 39 -1.29 4.02 16.30
C GLY A 39 -0.94 3.65 17.75
N THR A 40 -0.21 4.52 18.45
CA THR A 40 0.25 4.29 19.83
C THR A 40 -0.84 4.53 20.88
N ARG A 41 -2.01 5.04 20.48
CA ARG A 41 -3.12 5.40 21.38
C ARG A 41 -4.01 4.20 21.74
N LEU A 42 -3.71 3.01 21.22
CA LEU A 42 -4.41 1.77 21.54
C LEU A 42 -4.10 1.33 22.97
N SER A 43 -5.09 0.75 23.65
CA SER A 43 -4.83 0.04 24.90
C SER A 43 -3.95 -1.20 24.64
N LEU A 44 -3.34 -1.75 25.69
CA LEU A 44 -2.49 -2.93 25.58
C LEU A 44 -3.25 -4.14 24.99
N GLU A 45 -4.53 -4.28 25.36
CA GLU A 45 -5.40 -5.36 24.88
C GLU A 45 -5.75 -5.18 23.41
N GLU A 46 -6.25 -3.99 23.02
CA GLU A 46 -6.57 -3.68 21.61
C GLU A 46 -5.34 -3.80 20.70
N ARG A 47 -4.19 -3.34 21.20
CA ARG A 47 -2.91 -3.48 20.49
C ARG A 47 -2.58 -4.94 20.23
N ALA A 48 -2.70 -5.80 21.24
CA ALA A 48 -2.41 -7.22 21.11
C ALA A 48 -3.40 -7.92 20.16
N GLU A 49 -4.69 -7.61 20.26
CA GLU A 49 -5.73 -8.13 19.39
C GLU A 49 -5.52 -7.71 17.94
N LEU A 50 -5.21 -6.43 17.69
CA LEU A 50 -4.92 -5.92 16.35
C LEU A 50 -3.69 -6.60 15.73
N ILE A 51 -2.61 -6.74 16.50
CA ILE A 51 -1.39 -7.43 16.00
C ILE A 51 -1.72 -8.89 15.66
N ALA A 52 -2.46 -9.59 16.52
CA ALA A 52 -2.87 -10.97 16.26
C ALA A 52 -3.75 -11.08 15.01
N PHE A 53 -4.71 -10.16 14.85
CA PHE A 53 -5.58 -10.08 13.67
C PHE A 53 -4.78 -9.84 12.39
N LEU A 54 -3.86 -8.87 12.38
CA LEU A 54 -3.02 -8.57 11.22
C LEU A 54 -2.13 -9.77 10.85
N ARG A 55 -1.56 -10.47 11.84
CA ARG A 55 -0.75 -11.68 11.62
C ARG A 55 -1.57 -12.83 11.05
N ALA A 56 -2.79 -13.02 11.54
CA ALA A 56 -3.69 -14.06 11.03
C ALA A 56 -4.11 -13.84 9.57
N ASN A 57 -4.06 -12.59 9.08
CA ASN A 57 -4.43 -12.19 7.72
C ASN A 57 -3.22 -11.70 6.91
N ASN A 58 -2.02 -12.18 7.22
CA ASN A 58 -0.79 -11.73 6.57
C ASN A 58 -0.83 -11.94 5.03
N ASP A 59 -1.54 -12.96 4.56
CA ASP A 59 -1.71 -13.34 3.16
C ASP A 59 -2.65 -12.42 2.36
N VAL A 60 -3.43 -11.57 3.03
CA VAL A 60 -4.37 -10.64 2.38
C VAL A 60 -3.64 -9.38 1.87
N PHE A 61 -2.52 -9.02 2.48
CA PHE A 61 -1.77 -7.82 2.13
C PHE A 61 -0.85 -8.07 0.94
N ALA A 62 -0.70 -7.04 0.11
CA ALA A 62 0.33 -7.04 -0.92
C ALA A 62 1.61 -6.37 -0.41
N TRP A 63 2.49 -7.15 0.20
CA TRP A 63 3.74 -6.66 0.80
C TRP A 63 4.75 -6.19 -0.25
N ILE A 64 4.80 -6.90 -1.37
CA ILE A 64 5.54 -6.49 -2.57
C ILE A 64 4.60 -6.32 -3.75
N SER A 65 5.06 -5.62 -4.79
CA SER A 65 4.30 -5.41 -6.02
C SER A 65 3.87 -6.73 -6.69
N THR A 66 4.61 -7.81 -6.47
CA THR A 66 4.29 -9.15 -6.98
C THR A 66 3.12 -9.81 -6.22
N ASP A 67 2.88 -9.44 -4.97
CA ASP A 67 1.75 -9.96 -4.17
C ASP A 67 0.41 -9.38 -4.63
N MET A 68 0.43 -8.23 -5.32
CA MET A 68 -0.72 -7.75 -6.09
C MET A 68 -0.86 -8.60 -7.35
N LEU A 69 -1.41 -9.81 -7.20
CA LEU A 69 -1.98 -10.57 -8.30
C LEU A 69 -3.22 -9.82 -8.78
N GLY A 70 -2.97 -8.70 -9.47
CA GLY A 70 -3.99 -7.77 -9.91
C GLY A 70 -4.99 -8.43 -10.85
N ILE A 71 -6.03 -7.68 -11.16
CA ILE A 71 -6.98 -8.05 -12.20
C ILE A 71 -6.22 -8.10 -13.53
N SER A 72 -6.35 -9.22 -14.27
CA SER A 72 -5.65 -9.43 -15.53
C SER A 72 -5.80 -8.20 -16.44
N ALA A 73 -4.75 -7.84 -17.16
CA ALA A 73 -4.79 -6.70 -18.08
C ALA A 73 -5.95 -6.81 -19.08
N SER A 74 -6.33 -8.03 -19.48
CA SER A 74 -7.52 -8.29 -20.30
C SER A 74 -8.84 -7.80 -19.69
N VAL A 75 -8.93 -7.68 -18.37
CA VAL A 75 -10.11 -7.23 -17.63
C VAL A 75 -9.95 -5.78 -17.15
N SER A 76 -8.74 -5.34 -16.77
CA SER A 76 -8.48 -3.97 -16.29
C SER A 76 -8.17 -2.95 -17.40
N GLN A 77 -7.76 -3.39 -18.59
CA GLN A 77 -7.57 -2.51 -19.74
C GLN A 77 -8.91 -2.19 -20.39
N HIS A 78 -9.34 -0.94 -20.25
CA HIS A 78 -10.43 -0.39 -21.03
C HIS A 78 -9.87 0.48 -22.16
N LYS A 79 -10.22 0.14 -23.40
CA LYS A 79 -9.89 0.97 -24.56
C LYS A 79 -10.92 2.09 -24.66
N LEU A 80 -10.54 3.30 -24.30
CA LEU A 80 -11.37 4.47 -24.57
C LEU A 80 -11.39 4.70 -26.09
N SER A 81 -12.58 4.69 -26.69
CA SER A 81 -12.76 5.06 -28.09
C SER A 81 -12.54 6.58 -28.24
N THR A 82 -11.31 6.98 -28.49
CA THR A 82 -10.98 8.37 -28.79
C THR A 82 -11.26 8.65 -30.26
N ASN A 83 -11.98 9.73 -30.55
CA ASN A 83 -12.13 10.22 -31.91
C ASN A 83 -10.84 10.98 -32.28
N PRO A 84 -10.05 10.53 -33.26
CA PRO A 84 -8.77 11.16 -33.61
C PRO A 84 -8.92 12.58 -34.18
N LEU A 85 -10.13 12.97 -34.58
CA LEU A 85 -10.44 14.32 -35.07
C LEU A 85 -10.82 15.29 -33.94
N LYS A 86 -11.02 14.79 -32.71
CA LYS A 86 -11.30 15.65 -31.55
C LYS A 86 -10.00 15.92 -30.80
N LYS A 87 -9.66 17.21 -30.70
CA LYS A 87 -8.51 17.66 -29.90
C LYS A 87 -8.82 17.41 -28.42
N SER A 88 -7.80 16.99 -27.66
CA SER A 88 -7.88 16.97 -26.21
C SER A 88 -8.10 18.39 -25.71
N VAL A 89 -9.06 18.58 -24.83
CA VAL A 89 -9.16 19.80 -24.03
C VAL A 89 -8.06 19.71 -22.97
N ALA A 90 -7.19 20.71 -22.95
CA ALA A 90 -6.18 20.90 -21.92
C ALA A 90 -6.80 21.57 -20.70
#